data_AF-A0A1A9S561-F1
#
_entry.id   AF-A0A1A9S561-F1
#
_cell.length_a   1.000
_cell.length_b   1.000
_cell.length_c   1.000
_cell.angle_alpha   90.00
_cell.angle_beta   90.00
_cell.angle_gamma   90.00
#
_symmetry.space_group_name_H-M   'P 1'
#
loop_
_entity.id
_entity.type
_entity.pdbx_description
1 polymer ?
#
loop_
_entity_poly.entity_id
_entity_poly.type
_entity_poly.pdbx_seq_one_letter_code
_entity_poly.pdbx_strand_id
1 'polypeptide(L)'
;MYKLQLTPLLLATIGLSACSPQDNHPTPTVTSIPAASVAEAPTQVQAVSAPVVLEGSWSDAVPVYYQTPDPGLKRALAILHQGLNDPMMTTPGAKPGPFNNLSVWAAQILATHPDQTMVWCQELRQQHPNNQLILIFQLSGTPDSRKCLGQLDLPPEYQEVLSAPTLTAESFLRLNLAPVTLDIHWASFYATGQPEYVYRIVDYVADNAKLLDEKPANPTQQDAEKILTYGAARWSLGSNMQQYPHIKALVEKYTASWPSERQQALHRALNPPKQ
;
A
#
# COMPACT_ATOMS: atom_id res chain seq x y z
N MET A 1 -17.42 -19.16 11.72
CA MET A 1 -17.36 -17.69 11.98
C MET A 1 -16.15 -17.46 12.88
N TYR A 2 -15.03 -17.03 12.31
CA TYR A 2 -13.78 -16.86 13.04
C TYR A 2 -13.52 -15.37 13.25
N LYS A 3 -13.26 -14.99 14.51
CA LYS A 3 -12.86 -13.64 14.92
C LYS A 3 -11.56 -13.26 14.20
N LEU A 4 -11.62 -12.22 13.38
CA LEU A 4 -10.45 -11.53 12.86
C LEU A 4 -9.75 -10.88 14.06
N GLN A 5 -8.69 -11.49 14.59
CA GLN A 5 -7.86 -10.85 15.62
C GLN A 5 -6.99 -9.79 14.95
N LEU A 6 -7.53 -8.59 14.72
CA LEU A 6 -6.71 -7.40 14.57
C LEU A 6 -6.33 -6.93 15.97
N THR A 7 -5.05 -7.00 16.29
CA THR A 7 -4.48 -6.39 17.50
C THR A 7 -4.40 -4.87 17.27
N PRO A 8 -5.15 -4.03 18.01
CA PRO A 8 -5.10 -2.59 17.81
C PRO A 8 -3.79 -2.02 18.37
N LEU A 9 -3.05 -1.29 17.53
CA LEU A 9 -1.90 -0.49 17.96
C LEU A 9 -2.46 0.82 18.55
N LEU A 10 -2.50 0.92 19.89
CA LEU A 10 -2.92 2.13 20.60
C LEU A 10 -1.73 3.10 20.74
N LEU A 11 -1.85 4.32 20.21
CA LEU A 11 -1.01 5.46 20.62
C LEU A 11 -1.83 6.76 20.71
N ALA A 12 -1.52 7.50 21.77
CA ALA A 12 -2.28 8.61 22.32
C ALA A 12 -2.21 9.89 21.46
N THR A 13 -3.36 10.56 21.31
CA THR A 13 -3.50 11.86 20.63
C THR A 13 -3.41 13.01 21.63
N ILE A 14 -2.46 13.92 21.44
CA ILE A 14 -2.47 15.27 22.00
C ILE A 14 -3.11 16.17 20.93
N GLY A 15 -4.22 16.82 21.30
CA GLY A 15 -4.95 17.73 20.43
C GLY A 15 -4.30 19.11 20.30
N LEU A 16 -4.81 19.90 19.36
CA LEU A 16 -5.07 21.33 19.51
C LEU A 16 -5.94 21.82 18.34
N SER A 17 -6.90 22.67 18.70
CA SER A 17 -8.00 23.22 17.91
C SER A 17 -7.62 24.54 17.23
N ALA A 18 -8.28 24.89 16.12
CA ALA A 18 -8.69 26.27 15.73
C ALA A 18 -9.43 26.22 14.38
N CYS A 19 -10.75 26.48 14.33
CA CYS A 19 -11.43 27.78 14.10
C CYS A 19 -11.54 28.19 12.62
N SER A 20 -12.76 28.10 12.07
CA SER A 20 -13.24 28.83 10.89
C SER A 20 -13.47 30.31 11.22
N PRO A 21 -13.76 31.17 10.22
CA PRO A 21 -15.16 31.48 9.99
C PRO A 21 -15.59 31.64 8.52
N GLN A 22 -16.91 31.74 8.40
CA GLN A 22 -17.83 31.68 7.29
C GLN A 22 -18.31 33.11 6.97
N ASP A 23 -18.55 33.45 5.70
CA ASP A 23 -19.27 34.68 5.34
C ASP A 23 -20.34 34.40 4.26
N ASN A 24 -21.53 34.93 4.51
CA ASN A 24 -22.80 34.69 3.82
C ASN A 24 -23.24 35.92 3.00
N HIS A 25 -23.65 35.67 1.74
CA HIS A 25 -24.77 36.29 0.97
C HIS A 25 -24.76 37.82 0.65
N PRO A 26 -25.59 38.37 -0.29
CA PRO A 26 -26.65 37.77 -1.13
C PRO A 26 -26.64 38.14 -2.64
N THR A 27 -27.53 37.48 -3.39
CA THR A 27 -27.95 37.66 -4.81
C THR A 27 -28.75 38.95 -5.08
N PRO A 28 -28.89 39.38 -6.35
CA PRO A 28 -30.25 39.54 -6.89
C PRO A 28 -30.48 39.10 -8.36
N THR A 29 -31.62 38.42 -8.52
CA THR A 29 -32.66 38.34 -9.57
C THR A 29 -32.47 38.84 -11.02
N VAL A 30 -32.53 37.86 -11.95
CA VAL A 30 -33.32 37.69 -13.22
C VAL A 30 -33.88 38.90 -13.99
N THR A 31 -33.50 39.02 -15.28
CA THR A 31 -34.32 39.04 -16.54
C THR A 31 -33.34 39.25 -17.72
N SER A 32 -33.40 38.69 -18.93
CA SER A 32 -34.45 38.17 -19.80
C SER A 32 -33.79 37.31 -20.92
N ILE A 33 -34.56 36.39 -21.51
CA ILE A 33 -34.16 35.46 -22.60
C ILE A 33 -34.47 36.10 -23.97
N PRO A 34 -33.68 35.82 -25.02
CA PRO A 34 -34.29 35.45 -26.30
C PRO A 34 -33.75 34.14 -26.90
N ALA A 35 -34.71 33.40 -27.44
CA ALA A 35 -34.71 32.35 -28.46
C ALA A 35 -33.39 31.66 -28.89
N ALA A 36 -33.34 30.38 -28.51
CA ALA A 36 -32.78 29.20 -29.18
C ALA A 36 -32.13 29.37 -30.58
N SER A 37 -30.86 28.96 -30.66
CA SER A 37 -30.28 28.27 -31.81
C SER A 37 -29.81 26.89 -31.33
N VAL A 38 -30.49 25.84 -31.78
CA VAL A 38 -30.12 24.45 -31.50
C VAL A 38 -28.89 24.13 -32.34
N ALA A 39 -27.71 24.22 -31.74
CA ALA A 39 -26.52 23.56 -32.26
C ALA A 39 -26.44 22.20 -31.55
N GLU A 40 -26.69 21.13 -32.31
CA GLU A 40 -26.43 19.76 -31.85
C GLU A 40 -24.94 19.62 -31.48
N ALA A 41 -24.66 19.60 -30.19
CA ALA A 41 -23.36 19.16 -29.71
C ALA A 41 -23.21 17.66 -30.03
N PRO A 42 -22.10 17.22 -30.64
CA PRO A 42 -21.92 15.80 -30.92
C PRO A 42 -21.91 15.08 -29.58
N THR A 43 -22.87 14.16 -29.41
CA THR A 43 -22.87 13.21 -28.31
C THR A 43 -21.59 12.39 -28.42
N GLN A 44 -20.56 12.79 -27.69
CA GLN A 44 -19.45 11.89 -27.39
C GLN A 44 -20.05 10.76 -26.55
N VAL A 45 -20.44 9.70 -27.24
CA VAL A 45 -20.61 8.39 -26.64
C VAL A 45 -19.26 8.09 -25.98
N GLN A 46 -19.20 8.23 -24.66
CA GLN A 46 -18.09 7.72 -23.88
C GLN A 46 -18.02 6.23 -24.20
N ALA A 47 -17.09 5.85 -25.07
CA ALA A 47 -16.73 4.47 -25.27
C ALA A 47 -16.29 3.97 -23.89
N VAL A 48 -17.16 3.18 -23.26
CA VAL A 48 -16.80 2.40 -22.07
C VAL A 48 -15.65 1.53 -22.56
N SER A 49 -14.44 1.92 -22.16
CA SER A 49 -13.24 1.19 -22.56
C SER A 49 -13.43 -0.24 -22.09
N ALA A 50 -13.25 -1.22 -22.98
CA ALA A 50 -13.31 -2.62 -22.59
C ALA A 50 -12.40 -2.86 -21.36
N PRO A 51 -12.81 -3.72 -20.41
CA PRO A 51 -12.01 -4.00 -19.23
C PRO A 51 -10.61 -4.46 -19.65
N VAL A 52 -9.58 -3.89 -19.02
CA VAL A 52 -8.19 -4.30 -19.27
C VAL A 52 -8.04 -5.73 -18.74
N VAL A 53 -7.76 -6.67 -19.65
CA VAL A 53 -7.43 -8.05 -19.27
C VAL A 53 -5.96 -8.09 -18.91
N LEU A 54 -5.66 -8.47 -17.67
CA LEU A 54 -4.28 -8.68 -17.23
C LEU A 54 -3.76 -10.01 -17.80
N GLU A 55 -2.67 -9.94 -18.56
CA GLU A 55 -1.93 -11.13 -18.97
C GLU A 55 -1.06 -11.63 -17.81
N GLY A 56 -1.12 -12.93 -17.51
CA GLY A 56 -0.36 -13.54 -16.41
C GLY A 56 -1.05 -13.43 -15.05
N SER A 57 -0.26 -13.51 -13.97
CA SER A 57 -0.75 -13.49 -12.59
C SER A 57 -0.55 -12.12 -11.94
N TRP A 58 -1.47 -11.74 -11.05
CA TRP A 58 -1.40 -10.51 -10.28
C TRP A 58 -0.15 -10.50 -9.39
N SER A 59 0.26 -11.67 -8.90
CA SER A 59 1.45 -11.83 -8.06
C SER A 59 2.75 -11.53 -8.81
N ASP A 60 2.79 -11.79 -10.11
CA ASP A 60 3.93 -11.40 -10.97
C ASP A 60 3.83 -9.94 -11.40
N ALA A 61 2.60 -9.42 -11.55
CA ALA A 61 2.36 -8.05 -12.00
C ALA A 61 2.62 -6.99 -10.92
N VAL A 62 2.30 -7.27 -9.65
CA VAL A 62 2.46 -6.33 -8.53
C VAL A 62 3.91 -5.83 -8.40
N PRO A 63 4.94 -6.69 -8.30
CA PRO A 63 6.32 -6.25 -8.05
C PRO A 63 6.91 -5.32 -9.13
N VAL A 64 6.34 -5.38 -10.34
CA VAL A 64 6.84 -4.62 -11.50
C VAL A 64 5.89 -3.50 -11.92
N TYR A 65 4.76 -3.32 -11.23
CA TYR A 65 3.70 -2.38 -11.63
C TYR A 65 4.23 -0.97 -11.88
N TYR A 66 5.02 -0.43 -10.95
CA TYR A 66 5.52 0.94 -11.00
C TYR A 66 6.44 1.25 -12.20
N GLN A 67 6.95 0.22 -12.90
CA GLN A 67 7.88 0.41 -14.02
C GLN A 67 7.20 0.94 -15.28
N THR A 68 5.89 0.75 -15.40
CA THR A 68 5.12 1.21 -16.56
C THR A 68 4.12 2.26 -16.11
N PRO A 69 3.99 3.41 -16.79
CA PRO A 69 2.89 4.33 -16.50
C PRO A 69 1.52 3.65 -16.62
N ASP A 70 0.56 4.07 -15.80
CA ASP A 70 -0.82 3.58 -15.85
C ASP A 70 -1.81 4.74 -15.76
N PRO A 71 -1.93 5.55 -16.83
CA PRO A 71 -2.85 6.67 -16.84
C PRO A 71 -4.27 6.19 -16.64
N GLY A 72 -4.96 6.74 -15.63
CA GLY A 72 -6.31 6.32 -15.25
C GLY A 72 -6.37 4.97 -14.52
N LEU A 73 -5.23 4.42 -14.08
CA LEU A 73 -5.11 3.28 -13.16
C LEU A 73 -5.82 1.99 -13.61
N LYS A 74 -6.02 1.80 -14.92
CA LYS A 74 -6.78 0.65 -15.43
C LYS A 74 -6.03 -0.67 -15.19
N ARG A 75 -4.71 -0.67 -15.35
CA ARG A 75 -3.89 -1.87 -15.08
C ARG A 75 -3.86 -2.18 -13.59
N ALA A 76 -3.75 -1.15 -12.74
CA ALA A 76 -3.76 -1.32 -11.29
C ALA A 76 -5.08 -1.94 -10.82
N LEU A 77 -6.20 -1.44 -11.35
CA LEU A 77 -7.52 -1.97 -11.02
C LEU A 77 -7.69 -3.41 -11.52
N ALA A 78 -7.22 -3.74 -12.73
CA ALA A 78 -7.22 -5.11 -13.25
C ALA A 78 -6.40 -6.09 -12.37
N ILE A 79 -5.21 -5.67 -11.92
CA ILE A 79 -4.39 -6.43 -10.96
C ILE A 79 -5.17 -6.68 -9.66
N LEU A 80 -5.81 -5.63 -9.13
CA LEU A 80 -6.59 -5.73 -7.90
C LEU A 80 -7.80 -6.67 -8.05
N HIS A 81 -8.55 -6.58 -9.16
CA HIS A 81 -9.65 -7.49 -9.46
C HIS A 81 -9.18 -8.94 -9.53
N GLN A 82 -8.07 -9.22 -10.23
CA GLN A 82 -7.57 -10.59 -10.33
C GLN A 82 -7.12 -11.12 -8.96
N GLY A 83 -6.44 -10.29 -8.17
CA GLY A 83 -5.99 -10.67 -6.83
C GLY A 83 -7.13 -10.92 -5.84
N LEU A 84 -8.16 -10.07 -5.80
CA LEU A 84 -9.31 -10.24 -4.91
C LEU A 84 -10.17 -11.47 -5.27
N ASN A 85 -10.14 -11.90 -6.52
CA ASN A 85 -10.79 -13.12 -6.99
C ASN A 85 -9.92 -14.39 -6.84
N ASP A 86 -8.66 -14.27 -6.43
CA ASP A 86 -7.76 -15.41 -6.31
C ASP A 86 -8.20 -16.33 -5.14
N PRO A 87 -8.31 -17.66 -5.34
CA PRO A 87 -8.57 -18.61 -4.27
C PRO A 87 -7.63 -18.50 -3.08
N MET A 88 -6.38 -18.07 -3.29
CA MET A 88 -5.41 -17.81 -2.21
C MET A 88 -5.88 -16.71 -1.24
N MET A 89 -6.76 -15.80 -1.67
CA MET A 89 -7.34 -14.73 -0.85
C MET A 89 -8.71 -15.08 -0.28
N THR A 90 -9.45 -15.96 -0.96
CA THR A 90 -10.89 -16.18 -0.72
C THR A 90 -11.22 -17.50 -0.04
N THR A 91 -10.29 -18.46 0.00
CA THR A 91 -10.51 -19.77 0.63
C THR A 91 -10.55 -19.66 2.16
N PRO A 92 -11.52 -20.28 2.86
CA PRO A 92 -11.51 -20.37 4.31
C PRO A 92 -10.19 -20.94 4.85
N GLY A 93 -9.51 -20.21 5.73
CA GLY A 93 -8.19 -20.59 6.26
C GLY A 93 -7.00 -20.10 5.43
N ALA A 94 -7.23 -19.28 4.40
CA ALA A 94 -6.18 -18.56 3.69
C ALA A 94 -5.29 -17.75 4.66
N LYS A 95 -3.99 -17.67 4.35
CA LYS A 95 -3.06 -16.85 5.13
C LYS A 95 -3.36 -15.36 4.85
N PRO A 96 -3.40 -14.49 5.88
CA PRO A 96 -3.72 -13.08 5.69
C PRO A 96 -2.61 -12.29 4.96
N GLY A 97 -1.38 -12.82 4.89
CA GLY A 97 -0.21 -12.12 4.34
C GLY A 97 -0.42 -11.60 2.91
N PRO A 98 -0.72 -12.45 1.92
CA PRO A 98 -0.94 -12.00 0.54
C PRO A 98 -2.04 -10.93 0.41
N PHE A 99 -3.16 -11.11 1.11
CA PHE A 99 -4.28 -10.15 1.09
C PHE A 99 -3.88 -8.80 1.68
N ASN A 100 -3.15 -8.81 2.80
CA ASN A 100 -2.65 -7.59 3.43
C ASN A 100 -1.68 -6.85 2.49
N ASN A 101 -0.77 -7.57 1.82
CA ASN A 101 0.22 -6.97 0.93
C ASN A 101 -0.45 -6.36 -0.30
N LEU A 102 -1.42 -7.05 -0.89
CA LEU A 102 -2.23 -6.50 -1.99
C LEU A 102 -3.04 -5.28 -1.54
N SER A 103 -3.60 -5.32 -0.32
CA SER A 103 -4.37 -4.20 0.23
C SER A 103 -3.50 -2.97 0.49
N VAL A 104 -2.29 -3.15 1.03
CA VAL A 104 -1.30 -2.08 1.21
C VAL A 104 -0.90 -1.48 -0.13
N TRP A 105 -0.62 -2.33 -1.12
CA TRP A 105 -0.27 -1.90 -2.47
C TRP A 105 -1.39 -1.05 -3.10
N ALA A 106 -2.63 -1.53 -3.06
CA ALA A 106 -3.80 -0.80 -3.57
C ALA A 106 -4.05 0.51 -2.81
N ALA A 107 -3.93 0.48 -1.48
CA ALA A 107 -4.05 1.66 -0.63
C ALA A 107 -3.03 2.73 -0.97
N GLN A 108 -1.78 2.35 -1.24
CA GLN A 108 -0.72 3.27 -1.62
C GLN A 108 -0.97 3.90 -3.00
N ILE A 109 -1.54 3.14 -3.95
CA ILE A 109 -1.98 3.69 -5.24
C ILE A 109 -3.06 4.76 -5.04
N LEU A 110 -4.11 4.46 -4.25
CA LEU A 110 -5.18 5.42 -3.95
C LEU A 110 -4.67 6.65 -3.19
N ALA A 111 -3.71 6.47 -2.27
CA ALA A 111 -3.11 7.59 -1.55
C ALA A 111 -2.34 8.55 -2.48
N THR A 112 -1.78 8.04 -3.57
CA THR A 112 -1.11 8.86 -4.60
C THR A 112 -2.05 9.39 -5.68
N HIS A 113 -3.28 8.86 -5.75
CA HIS A 113 -4.32 9.23 -6.71
C HIS A 113 -5.69 9.38 -6.02
N PRO A 114 -5.83 10.35 -5.10
CA PRO A 114 -7.03 10.45 -4.25
C PRO A 114 -8.32 10.75 -5.04
N ASP A 115 -8.19 11.29 -6.26
CA ASP A 115 -9.30 11.50 -7.19
C ASP A 115 -9.93 10.18 -7.69
N GLN A 116 -9.19 9.06 -7.61
CA GLN A 116 -9.66 7.75 -8.05
C GLN A 116 -10.36 6.96 -6.94
N THR A 117 -10.33 7.42 -5.68
CA THR A 117 -10.88 6.67 -4.54
C THR A 117 -12.34 6.29 -4.71
N MET A 118 -13.21 7.24 -5.06
CA MET A 118 -14.64 6.91 -5.23
C MET A 118 -14.94 6.13 -6.51
N VAL A 119 -14.11 6.29 -7.54
CA VAL A 119 -14.22 5.50 -8.78
C VAL A 119 -13.95 4.03 -8.46
N TRP A 120 -12.81 3.74 -7.82
CA TRP A 120 -12.46 2.40 -7.37
C TRP A 120 -13.49 1.84 -6.38
N CYS A 121 -13.98 2.67 -5.45
CA CYS A 121 -15.00 2.25 -4.50
C CYS A 121 -16.26 1.74 -5.19
N GLN A 122 -16.78 2.47 -6.18
CA GLN A 122 -18.00 2.09 -6.90
C GLN A 122 -17.79 0.81 -7.71
N GLU A 123 -16.65 0.70 -8.40
CA GLU A 123 -16.34 -0.46 -9.24
C GLU A 123 -16.12 -1.73 -8.40
N LEU A 124 -15.31 -1.64 -7.35
CA LEU A 124 -14.95 -2.80 -6.52
C LEU A 124 -16.15 -3.35 -5.74
N ARG A 125 -17.04 -2.48 -5.23
CA ARG A 125 -18.25 -2.92 -4.49
C ARG A 125 -19.25 -3.69 -5.34
N GLN A 126 -19.23 -3.50 -6.67
CA GLN A 126 -20.12 -4.23 -7.58
C GLN A 126 -19.62 -5.64 -7.87
N GLN A 127 -18.32 -5.90 -7.68
CA GLN A 127 -17.67 -7.13 -8.12
C GLN A 127 -17.09 -7.97 -6.98
N HIS A 128 -16.91 -7.38 -5.79
CA HIS A 128 -16.24 -8.02 -4.66
C HIS A 128 -17.03 -7.91 -3.36
N PRO A 129 -16.89 -8.87 -2.43
CA PRO A 129 -17.45 -8.75 -1.08
C PRO A 129 -16.97 -7.48 -0.36
N ASN A 130 -17.90 -6.72 0.21
CA ASN A 130 -17.60 -5.44 0.89
C ASN A 130 -16.53 -5.56 1.99
N ASN A 131 -16.46 -6.69 2.69
CA ASN A 131 -15.48 -6.90 3.76
C ASN A 131 -14.02 -6.96 3.25
N GLN A 132 -13.80 -7.35 1.99
CA GLN A 132 -12.47 -7.31 1.37
C GLN A 132 -11.99 -5.88 1.10
N LEU A 133 -12.91 -4.92 1.00
CA LEU A 133 -12.59 -3.54 0.65
C LEU A 133 -12.16 -2.72 1.86
N ILE A 134 -12.51 -3.17 3.08
CA ILE A 134 -12.27 -2.45 4.32
C ILE A 134 -10.80 -2.03 4.44
N LEU A 135 -9.87 -3.00 4.33
CA LEU A 135 -8.46 -2.72 4.56
C LEU A 135 -7.88 -1.76 3.50
N ILE A 136 -8.24 -1.93 2.23
CA ILE A 136 -7.78 -1.05 1.13
C ILE A 136 -8.15 0.41 1.43
N PHE A 137 -9.43 0.66 1.73
CA PHE A 137 -9.90 2.03 1.95
C PHE A 137 -9.45 2.58 3.30
N GLN A 138 -9.40 1.79 4.38
CA GLN A 138 -8.85 2.25 5.65
C GLN A 138 -7.38 2.69 5.53
N LEU A 139 -6.54 1.85 4.91
CA LEU A 139 -5.12 2.13 4.74
C LEU A 139 -4.86 3.30 3.79
N SER A 140 -5.69 3.49 2.75
CA SER A 140 -5.46 4.57 1.77
C SER A 140 -5.50 5.97 2.38
N GLY A 141 -6.30 6.17 3.43
CA GLY A 141 -6.35 7.43 4.19
C GLY A 141 -6.80 8.66 3.38
N THR A 142 -7.37 8.50 2.19
CA THR A 142 -7.80 9.64 1.37
C THR A 142 -9.06 10.29 1.95
N PRO A 143 -9.37 11.56 1.64
CA PRO A 143 -10.58 12.23 2.11
C PRO A 143 -11.86 11.43 1.82
N ASP A 144 -11.92 10.81 0.64
CA ASP A 144 -13.06 10.02 0.17
C ASP A 144 -13.09 8.57 0.68
N SER A 145 -12.00 8.08 1.28
CA SER A 145 -11.96 6.70 1.76
C SER A 145 -12.97 6.44 2.87
N ARG A 146 -13.16 7.42 3.77
CA ARG A 146 -14.21 7.34 4.81
C ARG A 146 -15.62 7.32 4.22
N LYS A 147 -15.85 8.07 3.13
CA LYS A 147 -17.12 8.06 2.41
C LYS A 147 -17.37 6.69 1.79
N CYS A 148 -16.36 6.09 1.17
CA CYS A 148 -16.46 4.73 0.65
C CYS A 148 -16.81 3.72 1.75
N LEU A 149 -16.05 3.72 2.85
CA LEU A 149 -16.25 2.82 3.99
C LEU A 149 -17.67 2.93 4.57
N GLY A 150 -18.22 4.15 4.66
CA GLY A 150 -19.60 4.39 5.13
C GLY A 150 -20.69 3.93 4.17
N GLN A 151 -20.36 3.58 2.92
CA GLN A 151 -21.30 3.02 1.95
C GLN A 151 -21.22 1.49 1.83
N LEU A 152 -20.24 0.86 2.49
CA LEU A 152 -20.13 -0.59 2.49
C LEU A 152 -21.26 -1.17 3.33
N ASP A 153 -22.08 -2.05 2.73
CA ASP A 153 -23.04 -2.85 3.47
C ASP A 153 -22.28 -3.95 4.20
N LEU A 154 -22.08 -3.76 5.50
CA LEU A 154 -21.22 -4.57 6.35
C LEU A 154 -22.00 -5.07 7.57
N PRO A 155 -21.81 -6.35 7.95
CA PRO A 155 -22.34 -6.88 9.20
C PRO A 155 -21.87 -6.09 10.44
N PRO A 156 -22.65 -6.04 11.54
CA PRO A 156 -22.32 -5.27 12.75
C PRO A 156 -20.95 -5.59 13.36
N GLU A 157 -20.45 -6.83 13.22
CA GLU A 157 -19.14 -7.22 13.74
C GLU A 157 -17.96 -6.43 13.14
N TYR A 158 -18.15 -5.75 12.01
CA TYR A 158 -17.11 -4.92 11.40
C TYR A 158 -17.08 -3.49 11.97
N GLN A 159 -18.03 -3.08 12.82
CA GLN A 159 -18.05 -1.74 13.40
C GLN A 159 -16.82 -1.45 14.26
N GLU A 160 -16.34 -2.43 15.02
CA GLU A 160 -15.12 -2.31 15.82
C GLU A 160 -13.90 -2.11 14.91
N VAL A 161 -13.82 -2.84 13.80
CA VAL A 161 -12.73 -2.72 12.81
C VAL A 161 -12.74 -1.33 12.17
N LEU A 162 -13.91 -0.82 11.78
CA LEU A 162 -14.06 0.50 11.17
C LEU A 162 -13.72 1.65 12.13
N SER A 163 -13.92 1.44 13.43
CA SER A 163 -13.67 2.45 14.47
C SER A 163 -12.25 2.42 15.02
N ALA A 164 -11.48 1.37 14.72
CA ALA A 164 -10.11 1.22 15.21
C ALA A 164 -9.18 2.26 14.57
N PRO A 165 -8.31 2.92 15.36
CA PRO A 165 -7.22 3.71 14.81
C PRO A 165 -6.41 2.88 13.82
N THR A 166 -6.28 3.36 12.60
CA THR A 166 -5.63 2.64 11.51
C THR A 166 -4.47 3.46 10.97
N LEU A 167 -3.33 2.80 10.78
CA LEU A 167 -2.20 3.37 10.05
C LEU A 167 -2.61 3.64 8.62
N THR A 168 -2.25 4.80 8.08
CA THR A 168 -2.52 5.14 6.68
C THR A 168 -1.24 5.12 5.85
N ALA A 169 -1.41 5.08 4.52
CA ALA A 169 -0.33 5.10 3.54
C ALA A 169 0.68 6.23 3.77
N GLU A 170 0.23 7.39 4.26
CA GLU A 170 1.07 8.52 4.62
C GLU A 170 2.13 8.18 5.68
N SER A 171 1.82 7.24 6.57
CA SER A 171 2.71 6.84 7.67
C SER A 171 3.69 5.72 7.28
N PHE A 172 3.45 5.00 6.19
CA PHE A 172 4.13 3.73 5.91
C PHE A 172 5.65 3.85 5.81
N LEU A 173 6.15 4.91 5.18
CA LEU A 173 7.59 5.13 5.04
C LEU A 173 8.30 5.33 6.39
N ARG A 174 7.57 5.81 7.40
CA ARG A 174 8.10 6.14 8.73
C ARG A 174 8.05 4.96 9.71
N LEU A 175 7.44 3.83 9.31
CA LEU A 175 7.32 2.66 10.19
C LEU A 175 8.69 2.06 10.49
N ASN A 176 8.92 1.68 11.75
CA ASN A 176 10.08 0.88 12.13
C ASN A 176 9.99 -0.49 11.45
N LEU A 177 11.14 -1.04 11.02
CA LEU A 177 11.15 -2.37 10.43
C LEU A 177 10.92 -3.44 11.49
N ALA A 178 9.97 -4.30 11.15
CA ALA A 178 9.52 -5.52 11.80
C ALA A 178 8.99 -6.43 10.66
N PRO A 179 8.74 -7.73 10.89
CA PRO A 179 8.35 -8.63 9.79
C PRO A 179 7.12 -8.14 9.01
N VAL A 180 6.09 -7.63 9.68
CA VAL A 180 4.88 -7.10 9.04
C VAL A 180 5.14 -5.78 8.29
N THR A 181 5.93 -4.89 8.86
CA THR A 181 6.18 -3.57 8.23
C THR A 181 7.18 -3.65 7.08
N LEU A 182 7.99 -4.71 7.02
CA LEU A 182 8.86 -5.02 5.87
C LEU A 182 8.03 -5.24 4.61
N ASP A 183 6.97 -6.03 4.69
CA ASP A 183 6.05 -6.25 3.57
C ASP A 183 5.34 -4.96 3.15
N ILE A 184 5.02 -4.09 4.12
CA ILE A 184 4.46 -2.76 3.84
C ILE A 184 5.43 -1.92 3.00
N HIS A 185 6.73 -1.93 3.32
CA HIS A 185 7.71 -1.17 2.54
C HIS A 185 7.84 -1.72 1.11
N TRP A 186 7.88 -3.05 0.93
CA TRP A 186 7.92 -3.64 -0.41
C TRP A 186 6.66 -3.35 -1.22
N ALA A 187 5.48 -3.57 -0.65
CA ALA A 187 4.21 -3.28 -1.32
C ALA A 187 4.09 -1.79 -1.70
N SER A 188 4.55 -0.89 -0.83
CA SER A 188 4.54 0.56 -1.09
C SER A 188 5.52 0.95 -2.21
N PHE A 189 6.71 0.35 -2.25
CA PHE A 189 7.64 0.52 -3.37
C PHE A 189 7.03 0.02 -4.69
N TYR A 190 6.42 -1.17 -4.69
CA TYR A 190 5.81 -1.74 -5.89
C TYR A 190 4.62 -0.93 -6.41
N ALA A 191 3.91 -0.22 -5.55
CA ALA A 191 2.83 0.69 -5.92
C ALA A 191 3.34 2.01 -6.51
N THR A 192 4.46 2.54 -6.00
CA THR A 192 4.84 3.95 -6.23
C THR A 192 6.15 4.15 -6.97
N GLY A 193 7.03 3.15 -6.95
CA GLY A 193 8.42 3.27 -7.39
C GLY A 193 9.29 4.16 -6.50
N GLN A 194 8.79 4.61 -5.33
CA GLN A 194 9.55 5.51 -4.44
C GLN A 194 10.73 4.76 -3.79
N PRO A 195 11.98 5.12 -4.14
CA PRO A 195 13.17 4.36 -3.73
C PRO A 195 13.38 4.37 -2.21
N GLU A 196 12.86 5.36 -1.49
CA GLU A 196 13.02 5.54 -0.06
C GLU A 196 12.51 4.33 0.75
N TYR A 197 11.46 3.66 0.27
CA TYR A 197 10.98 2.43 0.91
C TYR A 197 12.01 1.30 0.87
N VAL A 198 12.74 1.18 -0.24
CA VAL A 198 13.84 0.19 -0.38
C VAL A 198 15.05 0.63 0.43
N TYR A 199 15.37 1.93 0.43
CA TYR A 199 16.50 2.48 1.18
C TYR A 199 16.38 2.22 2.68
N ARG A 200 15.17 2.32 3.25
CA ARG A 200 14.91 1.94 4.65
C ARG A 200 15.32 0.49 4.96
N ILE A 201 15.06 -0.43 4.04
CA ILE A 201 15.44 -1.84 4.16
C ILE A 201 16.96 -2.00 4.04
N VAL A 202 17.57 -1.31 3.07
CA VAL A 202 19.03 -1.33 2.84
C VAL A 202 19.79 -0.79 4.05
N ASP A 203 19.38 0.36 4.58
CA ASP A 203 19.94 0.96 5.79
C ASP A 203 19.81 0.01 6.98
N TYR A 204 18.62 -0.55 7.19
CA TYR A 204 18.39 -1.50 8.28
C TYR A 204 19.28 -2.74 8.19
N VAL A 205 19.43 -3.34 7.01
CA VAL A 205 20.30 -4.51 6.81
C VAL A 205 21.77 -4.16 7.09
N ALA A 206 22.24 -3.02 6.58
CA ALA A 206 23.62 -2.59 6.79
C ALA A 206 23.92 -2.30 8.27
N ASP A 207 23.03 -1.56 8.94
CA ASP A 207 23.23 -1.09 10.31
C ASP A 207 23.08 -2.22 11.35
N ASN A 208 22.48 -3.34 10.96
CA ASN A 208 22.27 -4.52 11.81
C ASN A 208 23.11 -5.73 11.37
N ALA A 209 24.08 -5.57 10.48
CA ALA A 209 24.88 -6.69 9.94
C ALA A 209 25.59 -7.53 11.01
N LYS A 210 25.92 -6.94 12.16
CA LYS A 210 26.51 -7.62 13.32
C LYS A 210 25.64 -8.77 13.88
N LEU A 211 24.33 -8.74 13.64
CA LEU A 211 23.41 -9.82 14.05
C LEU A 211 23.72 -11.16 13.36
N LEU A 212 24.57 -11.18 12.32
CA LEU A 212 25.10 -12.43 11.75
C LEU A 212 26.01 -13.19 12.73
N ASP A 213 26.73 -12.45 13.55
CA ASP A 213 27.77 -12.97 14.42
C ASP A 213 27.25 -13.13 15.87
N GLU A 214 26.15 -12.44 16.21
CA GLU A 214 25.54 -12.49 17.54
C GLU A 214 24.80 -13.82 17.77
N LYS A 215 25.29 -14.62 18.72
CA LYS A 215 24.61 -15.78 19.29
C LYS A 215 24.47 -15.60 20.80
N PRO A 216 23.43 -14.87 21.27
CA PRO A 216 23.22 -14.69 22.70
C PRO A 216 23.05 -16.05 23.38
N ALA A 217 23.79 -16.28 24.46
CA ALA A 217 23.77 -17.55 25.19
C ALA A 217 22.39 -17.85 25.80
N ASN A 218 21.64 -16.79 26.16
CA ASN A 218 20.27 -16.84 26.67
C ASN A 218 19.42 -15.80 25.93
N PRO A 219 18.85 -16.12 24.75
CA PRO A 219 18.10 -15.15 23.94
C PRO A 219 16.80 -14.74 24.63
N THR A 220 16.53 -13.43 24.66
CA THR A 220 15.22 -12.89 25.05
C THR A 220 14.24 -12.93 23.88
N GLN A 221 12.95 -12.70 24.14
CA GLN A 221 11.96 -12.51 23.07
C GLN A 221 12.36 -11.34 22.14
N GLN A 222 12.88 -10.26 22.71
CA GLN A 222 13.31 -9.10 21.92
C GLN A 222 14.49 -9.45 21.00
N ASP A 223 15.41 -10.31 21.45
CA ASP A 223 16.52 -10.78 20.61
C ASP A 223 16.00 -11.66 19.47
N ALA A 224 15.04 -12.54 19.76
CA ALA A 224 14.38 -13.35 18.73
C ALA A 224 13.68 -12.47 17.67
N GLU A 225 12.94 -11.44 18.08
CA GLU A 225 12.28 -10.50 17.18
C GLU A 225 13.26 -9.74 16.30
N LYS A 226 14.39 -9.27 16.86
CA LYS A 226 15.46 -8.60 16.10
C LYS A 226 16.10 -9.55 15.08
N ILE A 227 16.44 -10.77 15.49
CA ILE A 227 17.05 -11.78 14.62
C ILE A 227 16.10 -12.14 13.47
N LEU A 228 14.82 -12.35 13.77
CA LEU A 228 13.80 -12.64 12.76
C LEU A 228 13.62 -11.47 11.78
N THR A 229 13.53 -10.25 12.29
CA THR A 229 13.37 -9.05 11.44
C THR A 229 14.59 -8.86 10.54
N TYR A 230 15.79 -8.97 11.08
CA TYR A 230 17.03 -8.89 10.32
C TYR A 230 17.13 -10.00 9.26
N GLY A 231 16.84 -11.25 9.64
CA GLY A 231 16.81 -12.37 8.71
C GLY A 231 15.85 -12.15 7.55
N ALA A 232 14.64 -11.69 7.83
CA ALA A 232 13.61 -11.40 6.82
C ALA A 232 14.01 -10.22 5.92
N ALA A 233 14.52 -9.12 6.49
CA ALA A 233 14.96 -7.94 5.73
C ALA A 233 16.12 -8.30 4.79
N ARG A 234 17.13 -9.02 5.30
CA ARG A 234 18.29 -9.47 4.53
C ARG A 234 17.87 -10.41 3.39
N TRP A 235 17.05 -11.42 3.70
CA TRP A 235 16.59 -12.39 2.71
C TRP A 235 15.74 -11.73 1.62
N SER A 236 14.77 -10.89 2.02
CA SER A 236 13.90 -10.21 1.05
C SER A 236 14.66 -9.21 0.19
N LEU A 237 15.61 -8.45 0.75
CA LEU A 237 16.46 -7.55 -0.03
C LEU A 237 17.30 -8.32 -1.06
N GLY A 238 18.00 -9.38 -0.64
CA GLY A 238 18.80 -10.19 -1.54
C GLY A 238 17.96 -10.86 -2.63
N SER A 239 16.81 -11.44 -2.26
CA SER A 239 15.87 -12.08 -3.19
C SER A 239 15.34 -11.10 -4.23
N ASN A 240 14.92 -9.90 -3.81
CA ASN A 240 14.42 -8.88 -4.72
C ASN A 240 15.54 -8.33 -5.63
N MET A 241 16.75 -8.10 -5.13
CA MET A 241 17.88 -7.70 -5.97
C MET A 241 18.24 -8.76 -7.01
N GLN A 242 18.06 -10.05 -6.69
CA GLN A 242 18.31 -11.15 -7.62
C GLN A 242 17.21 -11.25 -8.69
N GLN A 243 15.94 -11.16 -8.30
CA GLN A 243 14.79 -11.28 -9.20
C GLN A 243 14.61 -10.05 -10.08
N TYR A 244 14.94 -8.87 -9.56
CA TYR A 244 14.63 -7.57 -10.16
C TYR A 244 15.89 -6.71 -10.32
N PRO A 245 16.55 -6.75 -11.50
CA PRO A 245 17.82 -6.06 -11.72
C PRO A 245 17.80 -4.55 -11.47
N HIS A 246 16.65 -3.90 -11.65
CA HIS A 246 16.50 -2.48 -11.38
C HIS A 246 16.55 -2.17 -9.86
N ILE A 247 16.09 -3.07 -8.99
CA ILE A 247 16.22 -2.92 -7.52
C ILE A 247 17.70 -3.01 -7.17
N LYS A 248 18.42 -3.97 -7.76
CA LYS A 248 19.87 -4.07 -7.59
C LYS A 248 20.58 -2.77 -7.99
N ALA A 249 20.29 -2.23 -9.17
CA ALA A 249 20.88 -0.97 -9.64
C ALA A 249 20.54 0.22 -8.72
N LEU A 250 19.31 0.26 -8.19
CA LEU A 250 18.85 1.27 -7.23
C LEU A 250 19.62 1.20 -5.90
N VAL A 251 19.85 -0.01 -5.38
CA VAL A 251 20.65 -0.24 -4.17
C VAL A 251 22.12 0.10 -4.40
N GLU A 252 22.71 -0.32 -5.51
CA GLU A 252 24.11 -0.02 -5.86
C GLU A 252 24.32 1.50 -5.99
N LYS A 253 23.39 2.20 -6.65
CA LYS A 253 23.43 3.66 -6.76
C LYS A 253 23.35 4.35 -5.40
N TYR A 254 22.43 3.91 -4.53
CA TYR A 254 22.24 4.50 -3.20
C TYR A 254 23.46 4.34 -2.29
N THR A 255 24.16 3.21 -2.44
CA THR A 255 25.26 2.84 -1.55
C THR A 255 26.64 3.24 -2.06
N ALA A 256 26.75 3.72 -3.31
CA ALA A 256 28.04 4.01 -3.97
C ALA A 256 28.93 5.02 -3.20
N SER A 257 28.34 5.98 -2.49
CA SER A 257 29.07 7.01 -1.74
C SER A 257 29.17 6.74 -0.23
N TRP A 258 28.73 5.57 0.23
CA TRP A 258 28.80 5.22 1.65
C TRP A 258 30.24 5.01 2.12
N PRO A 259 30.52 5.19 3.42
CA PRO A 259 31.79 4.77 4.02
C PRO A 259 32.07 3.29 3.74
N SER A 260 33.33 2.95 3.46
CA SER A 260 33.76 1.59 3.08
C SER A 260 33.33 0.53 4.08
N GLU A 261 33.35 0.82 5.38
CA GLU A 261 32.92 -0.10 6.44
C GLU A 261 31.43 -0.48 6.29
N ARG A 262 30.56 0.50 6.04
CA ARG A 262 29.13 0.27 5.88
C ARG A 262 28.81 -0.48 4.59
N GLN A 263 29.55 -0.20 3.51
CA GLN A 263 29.46 -0.98 2.26
C GLN A 263 29.87 -2.45 2.49
N GLN A 264 30.95 -2.69 3.22
CA GLN A 264 31.41 -4.04 3.56
C GLN A 264 30.40 -4.79 4.44
N ALA A 265 29.77 -4.10 5.39
CA ALA A 265 28.71 -4.66 6.24
C ALA A 265 27.53 -5.14 5.39
N LEU A 266 27.03 -4.29 4.49
CA LEU A 266 25.94 -4.66 3.57
C LEU A 266 26.35 -5.80 2.63
N HIS A 267 27.55 -5.75 2.05
CA HIS A 267 28.04 -6.79 1.15
C HIS A 267 28.12 -8.16 1.84
N ARG A 268 28.63 -8.20 3.09
CA ARG A 268 28.68 -9.42 3.91
C ARG A 268 27.28 -9.93 4.24
N ALA A 269 26.34 -9.05 4.55
CA ALA A 269 24.96 -9.42 4.81
C ALA A 269 24.27 -10.07 3.60
N LEU A 270 24.50 -9.52 2.41
CA LEU A 270 23.90 -10.05 1.18
C LEU A 270 24.62 -11.30 0.65
N ASN A 271 25.91 -11.48 0.97
CA ASN A 271 26.73 -12.61 0.55
C ASN A 271 27.39 -13.31 1.76
N PRO A 272 26.61 -13.97 2.62
CA PRO A 272 27.18 -14.64 3.78
C PRO A 272 28.09 -15.80 3.32
N PRO A 273 29.17 -16.11 4.07
CA PRO A 273 29.99 -17.28 3.80
C PRO A 273 29.12 -18.54 3.76
N LYS A 274 29.40 -19.47 2.84
CA LYS A 274 28.77 -20.80 2.87
C LYS A 274 29.14 -21.48 4.19
N GLN A 275 28.13 -21.82 4.99
CA GLN A 275 28.29 -22.63 6.20
C GLN A 275 28.47 -24.11 5.84
#